data_AF-A0A9P6FGJ1-F1
#
_entry.id   AF-A0A9P6FGJ1-F1
#
_cell.length_a   1.000
_cell.length_b   1.000
_cell.length_c   1.000
_cell.angle_alpha   90.00
_cell.angle_beta   90.00
_cell.angle_gamma   90.00
#
_symmetry.space_group_name_H-M   'P 1'
#
loop_
_entity.id
_entity.type
_entity.pdbx_description
1 polymer ?
#
loop_
_entity_poly.entity_id
_entity_poly.type
_entity_poly.pdbx_seq_one_letter_code
_entity_poly.pdbx_strand_id
1 'polypeptide(L)'
;MPVETTKVQEQEKHSQQPTAFTLRSIAFSHYNEKARWGLDYYKVPYIEYRSLPICHMISMFKYKAKARPPGPGASVFVTPHLTVEHNSNNDSKEKEKETIILNDSKKILEFLSDQYAAPANSNGKSSAPPNLYSNDEASKAKIQALEERFNTMIGPHVRRVVYYEVLLHSPRSVARSLGQHDNAGKLQSWIWSLFLPIFVWMLCKAMHVNETSAARSRDVLKREFEHLSRVLESGPPGPAYLVGNQFTAADLTLASLGGLAVGVTNEDGYGAWVPSIQDMARPEGRKFMEELRATTAGQHIMECYKLHRGHKVPGSGYGFSFFGLW
;
A
#
# COMPACT_ATOMS: atom_id res chain seq x y z
N MET A 1 -49.38 -15.98 13.04
CA MET A 1 -48.41 -16.44 12.03
C MET A 1 -48.04 -15.26 11.14
N PRO A 2 -46.82 -14.71 11.29
CA PRO A 2 -46.15 -14.09 10.15
C PRO A 2 -44.68 -14.55 10.12
N VAL A 3 -44.34 -15.47 9.23
CA VAL A 3 -42.96 -16.02 9.08
C VAL A 3 -42.42 -15.81 7.65
N GLU A 4 -43.13 -15.10 6.77
CA GLU A 4 -42.77 -15.04 5.35
C GLU A 4 -42.06 -13.77 4.88
N THR A 5 -42.04 -12.69 5.67
CA THR A 5 -41.38 -11.44 5.24
C THR A 5 -39.89 -11.36 5.52
N THR A 6 -39.33 -12.22 6.38
CA THR A 6 -37.91 -12.16 6.76
C THR A 6 -36.99 -12.88 5.77
N LYS A 7 -37.48 -13.89 5.03
CA LYS A 7 -36.65 -14.66 4.09
C LYS A 7 -36.29 -13.92 2.79
N VAL A 8 -37.12 -12.96 2.37
CA VAL A 8 -36.88 -12.23 1.12
C VAL A 8 -35.74 -11.22 1.25
N GLN A 9 -35.55 -10.63 2.45
CA GLN A 9 -34.45 -9.69 2.69
C GLN A 9 -33.08 -10.35 2.91
N GLU A 10 -33.03 -11.63 3.31
CA GLU A 10 -31.77 -12.39 3.40
C GLU A 10 -31.32 -12.96 2.03
N GLN A 11 -32.21 -13.08 1.04
CA GLN A 11 -31.87 -13.62 -0.28
C GLN A 11 -31.32 -12.59 -1.28
N GLU A 12 -31.51 -11.28 -1.08
CA GLU A 12 -30.94 -10.23 -1.97
C GLU A 12 -29.45 -9.95 -1.73
N LYS A 13 -28.82 -10.54 -0.70
CA LYS A 13 -27.37 -10.45 -0.48
C LYS A 13 -26.56 -11.55 -1.18
N HIS A 14 -27.14 -12.27 -2.14
CA HIS A 14 -26.37 -12.94 -3.20
C HIS A 14 -25.99 -11.92 -4.29
N SER A 15 -25.29 -10.88 -3.85
CA SER A 15 -24.62 -9.91 -4.69
C SER A 15 -23.60 -10.63 -5.57
N GLN A 16 -23.70 -10.39 -6.88
CA GLN A 16 -22.86 -10.92 -7.94
C GLN A 16 -21.41 -11.08 -7.47
N GLN A 17 -20.83 -12.28 -7.57
CA GLN A 17 -19.42 -12.44 -7.19
C GLN A 17 -18.53 -11.69 -8.20
N PRO A 18 -17.53 -10.94 -7.73
CA PRO A 18 -16.54 -10.32 -8.59
C PRO A 18 -15.87 -11.36 -9.49
N THR A 19 -15.69 -11.04 -10.76
CA THR A 19 -15.09 -11.94 -11.74
C THR A 19 -13.64 -11.61 -12.05
N ALA A 20 -13.19 -10.38 -11.76
CA ALA A 20 -11.79 -10.00 -11.91
C ALA A 20 -11.39 -8.81 -11.02
N PHE A 21 -10.17 -8.89 -10.46
CA PHE A 21 -9.50 -7.79 -9.76
C PHE A 21 -8.27 -7.34 -10.55
N THR A 22 -8.21 -6.05 -10.87
CA THR A 22 -7.06 -5.46 -11.58
C THR A 22 -6.47 -4.31 -10.76
N LEU A 23 -5.21 -4.45 -10.35
CA LEU A 23 -4.47 -3.41 -9.63
C LEU A 23 -3.46 -2.73 -10.56
N ARG A 24 -3.58 -1.41 -10.74
CA ARG A 24 -2.55 -0.59 -11.38
C ARG A 24 -1.76 0.14 -10.31
N SER A 25 -0.44 -0.03 -10.36
CA SER A 25 0.43 0.39 -9.27
C SER A 25 1.72 1.06 -9.75
N ILE A 26 2.27 1.93 -8.90
CA ILE A 26 3.69 2.24 -8.96
C ILE A 26 4.42 1.19 -8.14
N ALA A 27 5.36 0.46 -8.76
CA ALA A 27 5.94 -0.77 -8.19
C ALA A 27 6.43 -0.59 -6.75
N PHE A 28 7.33 0.37 -6.51
CA PHE A 28 7.97 0.59 -5.21
C PHE A 28 7.19 1.48 -4.24
N SER A 29 6.00 1.96 -4.61
CA SER A 29 5.24 2.86 -3.74
C SER A 29 4.67 2.14 -2.53
N HIS A 30 4.92 2.68 -1.34
CA HIS A 30 4.42 2.19 -0.05
C HIS A 30 2.89 2.28 0.10
N TYR A 31 2.22 3.21 -0.59
CA TYR A 31 0.76 3.22 -0.67
C TYR A 31 0.22 2.07 -1.55
N ASN A 32 0.96 1.71 -2.59
CA ASN A 32 0.62 0.55 -3.42
C ASN A 32 0.92 -0.76 -2.67
N GLU A 33 1.95 -0.76 -1.82
CA GLU A 33 2.23 -1.89 -0.93
C GLU A 33 1.07 -2.17 0.02
N LYS A 34 0.47 -1.14 0.62
CA LYS A 34 -0.75 -1.28 1.44
C LYS A 34 -1.88 -1.98 0.67
N ALA A 35 -2.11 -1.61 -0.59
CA ALA A 35 -3.15 -2.23 -1.41
C ALA A 35 -2.82 -3.70 -1.76
N ARG A 36 -1.56 -4.01 -2.12
CA ARG A 36 -1.12 -5.40 -2.34
C ARG A 36 -1.29 -6.24 -1.09
N TRP A 37 -0.86 -5.71 0.05
CA TRP A 37 -0.98 -6.39 1.33
C TRP A 37 -2.45 -6.67 1.66
N GLY A 38 -3.35 -5.71 1.46
CA GLY A 38 -4.79 -5.96 1.63
C GLY A 38 -5.29 -7.13 0.77
N LEU A 39 -4.97 -7.14 -0.53
CA LEU A 39 -5.38 -8.21 -1.46
C LEU A 39 -4.80 -9.58 -1.04
N ASP A 40 -3.52 -9.61 -0.67
CA ASP A 40 -2.82 -10.83 -0.24
C ASP A 40 -3.30 -11.34 1.12
N TYR A 41 -3.62 -10.43 2.04
CA TYR A 41 -4.15 -10.73 3.36
C TYR A 41 -5.50 -11.42 3.20
N TYR A 42 -6.44 -10.81 2.47
CA TYR A 42 -7.79 -11.32 2.19
C TYR A 42 -7.88 -12.44 1.16
N LYS A 43 -6.73 -12.92 0.65
CA LYS A 43 -6.66 -14.02 -0.32
C LYS A 43 -7.49 -13.75 -1.57
N VAL A 44 -7.46 -12.51 -2.06
CA VAL A 44 -8.16 -12.10 -3.29
C VAL A 44 -7.19 -12.10 -4.47
N PRO A 45 -7.28 -13.06 -5.42
CA PRO A 45 -6.41 -13.11 -6.58
C PRO A 45 -6.59 -11.87 -7.47
N TYR A 46 -5.49 -11.32 -7.97
CA TYR A 46 -5.52 -10.10 -8.78
C TYR A 46 -4.46 -10.09 -9.88
N ILE A 47 -4.75 -9.35 -10.95
CA ILE A 47 -3.79 -9.04 -12.01
C ILE A 47 -3.19 -7.67 -11.74
N GLU A 48 -1.87 -7.61 -11.62
CA GLU A 48 -1.14 -6.37 -11.35
C GLU A 48 -0.48 -5.79 -12.60
N TYR A 49 -0.73 -4.52 -12.89
CA TYR A 49 -0.03 -3.72 -13.90
C TYR A 49 0.89 -2.72 -13.21
N ARG A 50 2.20 -2.98 -13.23
CA ARG A 50 3.21 -2.23 -12.47
C ARG A 50 3.96 -1.24 -13.33
N SER A 51 3.91 0.04 -12.99
CA SER A 51 4.71 1.05 -13.69
C SER A 51 5.77 1.69 -12.80
N LEU A 52 6.80 2.26 -13.40
CA LEU A 52 7.73 3.16 -12.74
C LEU A 52 7.12 4.58 -12.63
N PRO A 53 7.59 5.44 -11.71
CA PRO A 53 7.17 6.83 -11.67
C PRO A 53 7.41 7.51 -13.01
N ILE A 54 6.58 8.50 -13.30
CA ILE A 54 6.46 9.17 -14.61
C ILE A 54 5.91 8.25 -15.71
N CYS A 55 6.42 7.02 -15.89
CA CYS A 55 5.88 6.05 -16.85
C CYS A 55 4.41 5.68 -16.56
N HIS A 56 4.04 5.61 -15.27
CA HIS A 56 2.65 5.36 -14.85
C HIS A 56 1.64 6.38 -15.41
N MET A 57 2.06 7.61 -15.72
CA MET A 57 1.14 8.61 -16.30
C MET A 57 0.65 8.19 -17.69
N ILE A 58 1.49 7.48 -18.45
CA ILE A 58 1.14 6.94 -19.76
C ILE A 58 0.19 5.75 -19.60
N SER A 59 0.54 4.79 -18.75
CA SER A 59 -0.29 3.59 -18.52
C SER A 59 -1.64 3.92 -17.86
N MET A 60 -1.70 5.00 -17.08
CA MET A 60 -2.90 5.47 -16.40
C MET A 60 -3.73 6.45 -17.24
N PHE A 61 -3.34 6.75 -18.48
CA PHE A 61 -4.02 7.77 -19.29
C PHE A 61 -5.52 7.54 -19.43
N LYS A 62 -5.91 6.28 -19.65
CA LYS A 62 -7.32 5.84 -19.76
C LYS A 62 -8.04 5.71 -18.40
N TYR A 63 -7.29 5.77 -17.30
CA TYR A 63 -7.76 5.52 -15.93
C TYR A 63 -7.67 6.77 -15.04
N LYS A 64 -7.49 7.95 -15.65
CA LYS A 64 -7.36 9.22 -14.94
C LYS A 64 -8.59 9.47 -14.06
N ALA A 65 -8.35 9.91 -12.84
CA ALA A 65 -9.41 10.34 -11.93
C ALA A 65 -10.21 11.49 -12.55
N LYS A 66 -11.53 11.49 -12.36
CA LYS A 66 -12.43 12.55 -12.84
C LYS A 66 -12.07 13.92 -12.27
N ALA A 67 -11.58 13.95 -11.04
CA ALA A 67 -11.10 15.14 -10.36
C ALA A 67 -9.67 14.92 -9.84
N ARG A 68 -8.87 15.99 -9.86
CA ARG A 68 -7.53 15.99 -9.26
C ARG A 68 -7.67 15.99 -7.74
N PRO A 69 -6.97 15.09 -7.02
CA PRO A 69 -6.94 15.15 -5.56
C PRO A 69 -6.36 16.48 -5.05
N PRO A 70 -6.75 16.94 -3.85
CA PRO A 70 -6.14 18.12 -3.25
C PRO A 70 -4.67 17.86 -2.86
N GLY A 71 -3.84 18.90 -2.93
CA GLY A 71 -2.48 18.90 -2.37
C GLY A 71 -1.35 19.12 -3.39
N PRO A 72 -0.16 19.55 -2.92
CA PRO A 72 1.00 19.80 -3.79
C PRO A 72 1.46 18.53 -4.50
N GLY A 73 1.64 18.61 -5.82
CA GLY A 73 2.07 17.46 -6.63
C GLY A 73 1.01 16.38 -6.84
N ALA A 74 -0.26 16.62 -6.46
CA ALA A 74 -1.36 15.70 -6.74
C ALA A 74 -1.50 15.48 -8.26
N SER A 75 -1.85 14.28 -8.68
CA SER A 75 -2.01 13.89 -10.09
C SER A 75 -3.38 13.28 -10.29
N VAL A 76 -3.95 13.42 -11.49
CA VAL A 76 -5.14 12.63 -11.89
C VAL A 76 -4.77 11.16 -12.14
N PHE A 77 -3.49 10.86 -12.33
CA PHE A 77 -2.96 9.50 -12.48
C PHE A 77 -2.66 8.91 -11.10
N VAL A 78 -3.73 8.57 -10.36
CA VAL A 78 -3.64 8.10 -8.97
C VAL A 78 -3.31 6.61 -8.94
N THR A 79 -2.39 6.20 -8.07
CA THR A 79 -2.16 4.79 -7.73
C THR A 79 -2.08 4.65 -6.21
N PRO A 80 -2.54 3.53 -5.61
CA PRO A 80 -3.14 2.36 -6.28
C PRO A 80 -4.49 2.67 -6.94
N HIS A 81 -4.73 2.03 -8.09
CA HIS A 81 -6.02 2.03 -8.79
C HIS A 81 -6.50 0.59 -8.91
N LEU A 82 -7.52 0.23 -8.16
CA LEU A 82 -8.15 -1.08 -8.20
C LEU A 82 -9.45 -1.00 -9.01
N THR A 83 -9.59 -1.92 -9.96
CA THR A 83 -10.82 -2.16 -10.71
C THR A 83 -11.36 -3.53 -10.32
N VAL A 84 -12.65 -3.59 -9.99
CA VAL A 84 -13.38 -4.82 -9.66
C VAL A 84 -14.52 -5.00 -10.65
N GLU A 85 -14.42 -6.01 -11.51
CA GLU A 85 -15.44 -6.33 -12.51
C GLU A 85 -16.46 -7.32 -11.96
N HIS A 86 -17.74 -7.08 -12.24
CA HIS A 86 -18.84 -8.00 -11.95
C HIS A 86 -19.52 -8.44 -13.25
N ASN A 87 -19.95 -9.69 -13.32
CA ASN A 87 -20.78 -10.16 -14.43
C ASN A 87 -22.22 -9.69 -14.21
N SER A 88 -22.69 -8.78 -15.07
CA SER A 88 -24.10 -8.45 -15.13
C SER A 88 -24.90 -9.65 -15.66
N ASN A 89 -25.92 -10.06 -14.91
CA ASN A 89 -26.84 -11.14 -15.27
C ASN A 89 -27.92 -10.73 -16.28
N ASN A 90 -27.84 -9.52 -16.87
CA ASN A 90 -28.85 -9.08 -17.84
C ASN A 90 -28.56 -9.60 -19.25
N ASP A 91 -29.46 -10.46 -19.75
CA ASP A 91 -29.54 -11.00 -21.13
C ASP A 91 -29.83 -9.94 -22.22
N SER A 92 -29.55 -8.67 -21.94
CA SER A 92 -29.68 -7.58 -22.91
C SER A 92 -28.41 -7.50 -23.77
N LYS A 93 -28.56 -7.27 -25.08
CA LYS A 93 -27.50 -7.29 -26.11
C LYS A 93 -26.34 -6.28 -25.94
N GLU A 94 -26.20 -5.61 -24.80
CA GLU A 94 -25.03 -4.83 -24.40
C GLU A 94 -24.68 -5.22 -22.95
N LYS A 95 -23.70 -6.14 -22.79
CA LYS A 95 -23.16 -6.50 -21.48
C LYS A 95 -22.29 -5.36 -20.95
N GLU A 96 -22.89 -4.32 -20.38
CA GLU A 96 -22.13 -3.42 -19.51
C GLU A 96 -21.73 -4.20 -18.24
N LYS A 97 -20.43 -4.47 -18.11
CA LYS A 97 -19.86 -5.02 -16.88
C LYS A 97 -19.89 -3.94 -15.82
N GLU A 98 -20.62 -4.17 -14.73
CA GLU A 98 -20.57 -3.28 -13.58
C GLU A 98 -19.15 -3.30 -13.00
N THR A 99 -18.56 -2.10 -12.88
CA THR A 99 -17.15 -1.94 -12.57
C THR A 99 -17.00 -0.99 -11.37
N ILE A 100 -16.51 -1.52 -10.25
CA ILE A 100 -16.15 -0.71 -9.08
C ILE A 100 -14.73 -0.20 -9.25
N ILE A 101 -14.51 1.10 -9.03
CA ILE A 101 -13.20 1.74 -9.14
C ILE A 101 -12.81 2.35 -7.78
N LEU A 102 -11.67 1.91 -7.24
CA LEU A 102 -11.11 2.39 -5.99
C LEU A 102 -9.71 2.96 -6.22
N ASN A 103 -9.55 4.27 -6.00
CA ASN A 103 -8.32 5.04 -6.27
C ASN A 103 -7.53 5.40 -4.99
N ASP A 104 -7.79 4.71 -3.89
CA ASP A 104 -7.23 5.05 -2.59
C ASP A 104 -6.93 3.78 -1.80
N SER A 105 -5.72 3.68 -1.25
CA SER A 105 -5.27 2.47 -0.54
C SER A 105 -6.06 2.17 0.74
N LYS A 106 -6.61 3.20 1.42
CA LYS A 106 -7.51 3.02 2.56
C LYS A 106 -8.85 2.46 2.08
N LYS A 107 -9.45 3.07 1.05
CA LYS A 107 -10.73 2.61 0.50
C LYS A 107 -10.65 1.17 -0.04
N ILE A 108 -9.52 0.80 -0.66
CA ILE A 108 -9.27 -0.58 -1.07
C ILE A 108 -9.28 -1.51 0.14
N LEU A 109 -8.59 -1.15 1.22
CA LEU A 109 -8.51 -1.98 2.40
C LEU A 109 -9.86 -2.08 3.14
N GLU A 110 -10.62 -0.98 3.24
CA GLU A 110 -12.00 -0.97 3.75
C GLU A 110 -12.89 -1.90 2.94
N PHE A 111 -12.88 -1.74 1.60
CA PHE A 111 -13.65 -2.62 0.70
C PHE A 111 -13.30 -4.10 0.90
N LEU A 112 -12.02 -4.44 0.95
CA LEU A 112 -11.61 -5.84 1.12
C LEU A 112 -12.01 -6.40 2.48
N SER A 113 -11.87 -5.60 3.55
CA SER A 113 -12.29 -6.00 4.88
C SER A 113 -13.80 -6.20 4.98
N ASP A 114 -14.59 -5.32 4.38
CA ASP A 114 -16.05 -5.42 4.40
C ASP A 114 -16.57 -6.61 3.61
N GLN A 115 -15.92 -6.98 2.50
CA GLN A 115 -16.38 -8.04 1.59
C GLN A 115 -15.81 -9.43 1.91
N TYR A 116 -14.57 -9.51 2.43
CA TYR A 116 -13.81 -10.77 2.51
C TYR A 116 -13.37 -11.16 3.93
N ALA A 117 -13.66 -10.35 4.96
CA ALA A 117 -13.37 -10.74 6.32
C ALA A 117 -14.26 -11.90 6.79
N ALA A 118 -13.72 -12.70 7.71
CA ALA A 118 -14.49 -13.73 8.40
C ALA A 118 -15.71 -13.10 9.12
N PRO A 119 -16.88 -13.75 9.05
CA PRO A 119 -18.04 -13.33 9.83
C PRO A 119 -17.70 -13.30 11.33
N ALA A 120 -18.22 -12.30 12.04
CA ALA A 120 -17.99 -12.11 13.48
C ALA A 120 -18.29 -13.36 14.32
N ASN A 121 -19.25 -14.18 13.88
CA ASN A 121 -19.78 -15.33 14.61
C ASN A 121 -19.09 -16.66 14.26
N SER A 122 -17.97 -16.62 13.53
CA SER A 122 -17.36 -17.82 12.96
C SER A 122 -16.60 -18.70 13.97
N ASN A 123 -16.46 -18.29 15.25
CA ASN A 123 -15.82 -19.05 16.33
C ASN A 123 -14.49 -19.72 15.93
N GLY A 124 -13.68 -19.06 15.09
CA GLY A 124 -12.40 -19.58 14.60
C GLY A 124 -12.49 -20.71 13.56
N LYS A 125 -13.69 -21.03 13.05
CA LYS A 125 -13.92 -22.05 12.01
C LYS A 125 -13.88 -21.51 10.58
N SER A 126 -13.81 -20.20 10.39
CA SER A 126 -13.68 -19.63 9.05
C SER A 126 -12.23 -19.69 8.58
N SER A 127 -12.03 -20.09 7.33
CA SER A 127 -10.74 -19.98 6.64
C SER A 127 -10.42 -18.55 6.19
N ALA A 128 -11.40 -17.64 6.27
CA ALA A 128 -11.21 -16.24 5.92
C ALA A 128 -10.43 -15.48 7.02
N PRO A 129 -9.63 -14.47 6.66
CA PRO A 129 -8.91 -13.66 7.64
C PRO A 129 -9.83 -12.79 8.51
N PRO A 130 -9.39 -12.38 9.71
CA PRO A 130 -10.13 -11.45 10.56
C PRO A 130 -10.42 -10.09 9.91
N ASN A 131 -11.49 -9.44 10.37
CA ASN A 131 -11.83 -8.05 10.03
C ASN A 131 -10.76 -7.09 10.58
N LEU A 132 -10.13 -6.30 9.71
CA LEU A 132 -9.04 -5.38 10.07
C LEU A 132 -9.53 -4.07 10.72
N TYR A 133 -10.83 -3.77 10.65
CA TYR A 133 -11.41 -2.52 11.16
C TYR A 133 -12.20 -2.70 12.46
N SER A 134 -12.27 -3.91 13.01
CA SER A 134 -13.15 -4.28 14.13
C SER A 134 -14.65 -4.12 13.80
N ASN A 135 -15.49 -4.82 14.57
CA ASN A 135 -16.95 -4.63 14.55
C ASN A 135 -17.41 -3.66 15.66
N ASP A 136 -16.52 -3.30 16.59
CA ASP A 136 -16.76 -2.28 17.61
C ASP A 136 -16.48 -0.88 17.03
N GLU A 137 -17.49 -0.01 17.07
CA GLU A 137 -17.42 1.33 16.47
C GLU A 137 -16.33 2.20 17.10
N ALA A 138 -16.09 2.08 18.41
CA ALA A 138 -15.05 2.86 19.08
C ALA A 138 -13.64 2.44 18.61
N SER A 139 -13.39 1.14 18.46
CA SER A 139 -12.15 0.59 17.93
C SER A 139 -11.98 0.92 16.44
N LYS A 140 -13.05 0.80 15.65
CA LYS A 140 -13.07 1.18 14.24
C LYS A 140 -12.67 2.64 14.02
N ALA A 141 -13.25 3.55 14.79
CA ALA A 141 -12.91 4.96 14.75
C ALA A 141 -11.42 5.21 15.09
N LYS A 142 -10.88 4.52 16.11
CA LYS A 142 -9.45 4.61 16.46
C LYS A 142 -8.54 4.11 15.34
N ILE A 143 -8.88 2.98 14.73
CA ILE A 143 -8.13 2.40 13.60
C ILE A 143 -8.09 3.38 12.43
N GLN A 144 -9.24 3.91 12.03
CA GLN A 144 -9.34 4.87 10.93
C GLN A 144 -8.61 6.19 11.22
N ALA A 145 -8.60 6.65 12.48
CA ALA A 145 -7.87 7.84 12.89
C ALA A 145 -6.34 7.63 12.80
N LEU A 146 -5.84 6.45 13.19
CA LEU A 146 -4.43 6.10 13.05
C LEU A 146 -4.02 6.00 11.58
N GLU A 147 -4.83 5.36 10.73
CA GLU A 147 -4.55 5.31 9.30
C GLU A 147 -4.44 6.70 8.66
N GLU A 148 -5.36 7.61 9.02
CA GLU A 148 -5.31 8.99 8.52
C GLU A 148 -4.07 9.73 9.02
N ARG A 149 -3.72 9.54 10.30
CA ARG A 149 -2.46 10.08 10.85
C ARG A 149 -1.25 9.53 10.09
N PHE A 150 -1.21 8.26 9.74
CA PHE A 150 -0.08 7.69 9.01
C PHE A 150 -0.03 8.15 7.54
N ASN A 151 -1.19 8.31 6.90
CA ASN A 151 -1.28 8.87 5.55
C ASN A 151 -0.75 10.31 5.47
N THR A 152 -0.89 11.09 6.56
CA THR A 152 -0.50 12.50 6.62
C THR A 152 0.89 12.72 7.20
N MET A 153 1.24 12.01 8.28
CA MET A 153 2.46 12.24 9.07
C MET A 153 3.59 11.24 8.80
N ILE A 154 3.29 10.02 8.39
CA ILE A 154 4.32 9.00 8.12
C ILE A 154 4.62 8.95 6.62
N GLY A 155 3.65 8.56 5.80
CA GLY A 155 3.86 8.30 4.37
C GLY A 155 4.56 9.44 3.60
N PRO A 156 4.12 10.71 3.73
CA PRO A 156 4.73 11.85 3.04
C PRO A 156 6.13 12.19 3.54
N HIS A 157 6.43 11.92 4.81
CA HIS A 157 7.73 12.19 5.41
C HIS A 157 8.73 11.08 5.11
N VAL A 158 8.31 9.81 5.17
CA VAL A 158 9.12 8.64 4.75
C VAL A 158 9.55 8.78 3.31
N ARG A 159 8.63 9.02 2.36
CA ARG A 159 9.01 9.19 0.94
C ARG A 159 10.03 10.31 0.75
N ARG A 160 9.92 11.42 1.50
CA ARG A 160 10.85 12.55 1.38
C ARG A 160 12.25 12.17 1.84
N VAL A 161 12.37 11.49 2.99
CA VAL A 161 13.67 11.02 3.50
C VAL A 161 14.28 10.01 2.54
N VAL A 162 13.50 9.02 2.09
CA VAL A 162 13.97 7.99 1.15
C VAL A 162 14.41 8.61 -0.18
N TYR A 163 13.63 9.52 -0.75
CA TYR A 163 14.02 10.21 -1.98
C TYR A 163 15.26 11.08 -1.81
N TYR A 164 15.40 11.75 -0.67
CA TYR A 164 16.60 12.52 -0.38
C TYR A 164 17.83 11.61 -0.28
N GLU A 165 17.78 10.54 0.52
CA GLU A 165 18.95 9.68 0.75
C GLU A 165 19.31 8.79 -0.44
N VAL A 166 18.32 8.29 -1.18
CA VAL A 166 18.53 7.28 -2.22
C VAL A 166 18.47 7.88 -3.62
N LEU A 167 17.39 8.58 -3.96
CA LEU A 167 17.21 9.09 -5.33
C LEU A 167 18.13 10.29 -5.64
N LEU A 168 18.20 11.26 -4.71
CA LEU A 168 18.95 12.49 -4.92
C LEU A 168 20.47 12.26 -4.76
N HIS A 169 20.87 11.48 -3.76
CA HIS A 169 22.29 11.29 -3.42
C HIS A 169 22.93 10.03 -4.01
N SER A 170 22.15 9.04 -4.44
CA SER A 170 22.65 7.79 -5.04
C SER A 170 22.06 7.45 -6.41
N PRO A 171 21.89 8.42 -7.34
CA PRO A 171 21.17 8.18 -8.60
C PRO A 171 21.83 7.09 -9.47
N ARG A 172 23.16 7.02 -9.54
CA ARG A 172 23.85 5.99 -10.35
C ARG A 172 23.56 4.57 -9.86
N SER A 173 23.51 4.38 -8.54
CA SER A 173 23.20 3.08 -7.92
C SER A 173 21.74 2.70 -8.19
N VAL A 174 20.82 3.67 -8.12
CA VAL A 174 19.42 3.46 -8.48
C VAL A 174 19.25 3.08 -9.96
N ALA A 175 19.91 3.78 -10.89
CA ALA A 175 19.89 3.46 -12.33
C ALA A 175 20.35 2.02 -12.58
N ARG A 176 21.52 1.65 -12.05
CA ARG A 176 22.06 0.29 -12.21
C ARG A 176 21.11 -0.76 -11.70
N SER A 177 20.51 -0.53 -10.53
CA SER A 177 19.66 -1.52 -9.88
C SER A 177 18.32 -1.71 -10.60
N LEU A 178 17.75 -0.66 -11.19
CA LEU A 178 16.53 -0.78 -12.00
C LEU A 178 16.75 -1.60 -13.28
N GLY A 179 17.96 -1.58 -13.85
CA GLY A 179 18.32 -2.45 -14.97
C GLY A 179 18.46 -3.93 -14.58
N GLN A 180 18.75 -4.21 -13.30
CA GLN A 180 18.95 -5.57 -12.77
C GLN A 180 17.67 -6.17 -12.20
N HIS A 181 16.83 -5.35 -11.56
CA HIS A 181 15.62 -5.78 -10.87
C HIS A 181 14.39 -5.27 -11.64
N ASP A 182 13.82 -6.17 -12.45
CA ASP A 182 12.71 -5.86 -13.35
C ASP A 182 11.37 -5.73 -12.60
N ASN A 183 11.08 -4.53 -12.08
CA ASN A 183 9.85 -4.23 -11.36
C ASN A 183 8.63 -3.99 -12.26
N ALA A 184 8.83 -3.60 -13.53
CA ALA A 184 7.81 -2.99 -14.39
C ALA A 184 8.00 -3.25 -15.90
N GLY A 185 8.89 -4.16 -16.27
CA GLY A 185 9.33 -4.46 -17.63
C GLY A 185 10.64 -3.79 -18.02
N LYS A 186 11.49 -4.53 -18.74
CA LYS A 186 12.81 -4.08 -19.24
C LYS A 186 12.78 -2.74 -20.00
N LEU A 187 11.74 -2.45 -20.79
CA LEU A 187 11.68 -1.19 -21.53
C LEU A 187 11.46 0.00 -20.59
N GLN A 188 10.58 -0.13 -19.59
CA GLN A 188 10.42 0.91 -18.58
C GLN A 188 11.72 1.12 -17.80
N SER A 189 12.38 0.03 -17.35
CA SER A 189 13.67 0.11 -16.68
C SER A 189 14.75 0.80 -17.52
N TRP A 190 14.80 0.52 -18.82
CA TRP A 190 15.71 1.19 -19.75
C TRP A 190 15.41 2.69 -19.90
N ILE A 191 14.14 3.06 -20.14
CA ILE A 191 13.70 4.47 -20.22
C ILE A 191 14.07 5.20 -18.92
N TRP A 192 13.77 4.61 -17.76
CA TRP A 192 14.02 5.23 -16.47
C TRP A 192 15.52 5.34 -16.16
N SER A 193 16.34 4.38 -16.60
CA SER A 193 17.79 4.45 -16.46
C SER A 193 18.39 5.55 -17.33
N LEU A 194 17.92 5.70 -18.58
CA LEU A 194 18.38 6.72 -19.52
C LEU A 194 18.00 8.14 -19.06
N PHE A 195 16.75 8.32 -18.59
CA PHE A 195 16.20 9.61 -18.20
C PHE A 195 16.18 9.85 -16.68
N LEU A 196 16.88 9.02 -15.91
CA LEU A 196 16.93 9.10 -14.45
C LEU A 196 17.16 10.53 -13.91
N PRO A 197 18.20 11.27 -14.34
CA PRO A 197 18.47 12.59 -13.76
C PRO A 197 17.29 13.56 -13.96
N ILE A 198 16.58 13.46 -15.09
CA ILE A 198 15.40 14.27 -15.39
C ILE A 198 14.24 13.86 -14.48
N PHE A 199 13.97 12.55 -14.36
CA PHE A 199 12.88 12.05 -13.53
C PHE A 199 13.10 12.32 -12.04
N VAL A 200 14.32 12.13 -11.54
CA VAL A 200 14.70 12.48 -10.16
C VAL A 200 14.55 13.98 -9.93
N TRP A 201 15.02 14.82 -10.85
CA TRP A 201 14.84 16.27 -10.75
C TRP A 201 13.36 16.67 -10.71
N MET A 202 12.53 16.17 -11.63
CA MET A 202 11.08 16.44 -11.65
C MET A 202 10.41 16.03 -10.34
N LEU A 203 10.70 14.81 -9.89
CA LEU A 203 10.12 14.21 -8.69
C LEU A 203 10.54 14.98 -7.42
N CYS A 204 11.83 15.25 -7.27
CA CYS A 204 12.37 16.00 -6.12
C CYS A 204 11.87 17.44 -6.11
N LYS A 205 11.81 18.10 -7.27
CA LYS A 205 11.27 19.46 -7.40
C LYS A 205 9.79 19.54 -7.03
N ALA A 206 8.96 18.65 -7.58
CA ALA A 206 7.52 18.64 -7.31
C ALA A 206 7.19 18.44 -5.82
N MET A 207 8.02 17.68 -5.09
CA MET A 207 7.83 17.39 -3.66
C MET A 207 8.72 18.21 -2.72
N HIS A 208 9.43 19.20 -3.26
CA HIS A 208 10.35 20.06 -2.51
C HIS A 208 11.37 19.26 -1.68
N VAL A 209 11.95 18.21 -2.27
CA VAL A 209 12.96 17.36 -1.63
C VAL A 209 14.31 18.05 -1.68
N ASN A 210 14.80 18.46 -0.50
CA ASN A 210 16.12 19.05 -0.29
C ASN A 210 16.56 18.75 1.16
N GLU A 211 17.75 19.22 1.53
CA GLU A 211 18.30 18.96 2.86
C GLU A 211 17.43 19.49 3.99
N THR A 212 16.95 20.72 3.89
CA THR A 212 16.12 21.35 4.92
C THR A 212 14.78 20.62 5.10
N SER A 213 14.12 20.25 4.00
CA SER A 213 12.84 19.55 4.06
C SER A 213 13.02 18.09 4.50
N ALA A 214 14.13 17.44 4.15
CA ALA A 214 14.49 16.12 4.62
C ALA A 214 14.79 16.12 6.13
N ALA A 215 15.59 17.07 6.63
CA ALA A 215 15.86 17.24 8.06
C ALA A 215 14.56 17.41 8.85
N ARG A 216 13.68 18.31 8.42
CA ARG A 216 12.35 18.48 9.05
C ARG A 216 11.53 17.19 9.02
N SER A 217 11.59 16.42 7.94
CA SER A 217 10.93 15.11 7.88
C SER A 217 11.52 14.12 8.87
N ARG A 218 12.84 14.09 9.06
CA ARG A 218 13.48 13.22 10.06
C ARG A 218 12.98 13.55 11.46
N ASP A 219 12.88 14.83 11.81
CA ASP A 219 12.37 15.26 13.13
C ASP A 219 10.89 14.91 13.35
N VAL A 220 10.07 14.96 12.31
CA VAL A 220 8.68 14.50 12.37
C VAL A 220 8.65 12.99 12.60
N LEU A 221 9.38 12.21 11.80
CA LEU A 221 9.39 10.76 11.91
C LEU A 221 9.91 10.28 13.27
N LYS A 222 10.96 10.89 13.82
CA LYS A 222 11.46 10.56 15.17
C LYS A 222 10.37 10.73 16.22
N ARG A 223 9.69 11.88 16.23
CA ARG A 223 8.60 12.15 17.19
C ARG A 223 7.43 11.20 17.03
N GLU A 224 7.05 10.88 15.79
CA GLU A 224 5.95 9.92 15.54
C GLU A 224 6.34 8.50 15.96
N PHE A 225 7.55 8.03 15.67
CA PHE A 225 8.03 6.71 16.08
C PHE A 225 8.18 6.59 17.60
N GLU A 226 8.65 7.64 18.28
CA GLU A 226 8.67 7.71 19.75
C GLU A 226 7.24 7.67 20.34
N HIS A 227 6.30 8.42 19.76
CA HIS A 227 4.91 8.41 20.19
C HIS A 227 4.29 7.02 20.02
N LEU A 228 4.49 6.38 18.86
CA LEU A 228 3.98 5.05 18.56
C LEU A 228 4.63 3.98 19.44
N SER A 229 5.91 4.13 19.77
CA SER A 229 6.60 3.23 20.70
C SER A 229 5.93 3.27 22.07
N ARG A 230 5.63 4.47 22.59
CA ARG A 230 4.87 4.62 23.85
C ARG A 230 3.47 4.00 23.77
N VAL A 231 2.77 4.15 22.64
CA VAL A 231 1.45 3.54 22.44
C VAL A 231 1.55 2.02 22.53
N LEU A 232 2.49 1.41 21.81
CA LEU A 232 2.73 -0.03 21.80
C LEU A 232 3.17 -0.57 23.17
N GLU A 233 4.05 0.15 23.86
CA GLU A 233 4.55 -0.20 25.20
C GLU A 233 3.47 -0.09 26.28
N SER A 234 2.51 0.82 26.11
CA SER A 234 1.36 0.98 27.00
C SER A 234 0.21 -0.01 26.72
N GLY A 235 0.36 -0.86 25.70
CA GLY A 235 -0.66 -1.80 25.27
C GLY A 235 -0.97 -2.90 26.30
N PRO A 236 -2.03 -3.69 26.08
CA PRO A 236 -2.38 -4.79 26.98
C PRO A 236 -1.32 -5.91 26.94
N PRO A 237 -1.28 -6.81 27.94
CA PRO A 237 -0.40 -7.96 27.91
C PRO A 237 -0.66 -8.85 26.68
N GLY A 238 0.39 -9.18 25.93
CA GLY A 238 0.32 -10.00 24.70
C GLY A 238 1.18 -9.42 23.56
N PRO A 239 1.04 -9.92 22.32
CA PRO A 239 1.65 -9.30 21.16
C PRO A 239 1.17 -7.85 21.04
N ALA A 240 2.10 -6.90 21.01
CA ALA A 240 1.76 -5.48 20.93
C ALA A 240 1.16 -5.16 19.56
N TYR A 241 -0.05 -4.62 19.55
CA TYR A 241 -0.70 -4.03 18.36
C TYR A 241 -1.16 -2.62 18.69
N LEU A 242 -1.37 -1.79 17.67
CA LEU A 242 -1.75 -0.39 17.88
C LEU A 242 -3.14 -0.23 18.49
N VAL A 243 -4.05 -1.18 18.25
CA VAL A 243 -5.42 -1.15 18.77
C VAL A 243 -5.83 -2.56 19.24
N GLY A 244 -6.03 -2.70 20.55
CA GLY A 244 -6.40 -3.98 21.15
C GLY A 244 -5.27 -5.02 21.07
N ASN A 245 -5.64 -6.29 20.94
CA ASN A 245 -4.71 -7.44 20.95
C ASN A 245 -4.69 -8.21 19.62
N GLN A 246 -5.08 -7.56 18.52
CA GLN A 246 -5.12 -8.17 17.20
C GLN A 246 -4.50 -7.26 16.14
N PHE A 247 -4.05 -7.86 15.05
CA PHE A 247 -3.61 -7.13 13.86
C PHE A 247 -4.78 -6.37 13.22
N THR A 248 -4.58 -5.09 12.94
CA THR A 248 -5.60 -4.20 12.37
C THR A 248 -5.10 -3.45 11.14
N ALA A 249 -6.00 -2.72 10.47
CA ALA A 249 -5.65 -1.84 9.37
C ALA A 249 -4.66 -0.73 9.79
N ALA A 250 -4.64 -0.35 11.08
CA ALA A 250 -3.66 0.61 11.60
C ALA A 250 -2.24 0.03 11.55
N ASP A 251 -2.06 -1.22 12.00
CA ASP A 251 -0.76 -1.92 11.98
C ASP A 251 -0.27 -2.13 10.54
N LEU A 252 -1.15 -2.64 9.67
CA LEU A 252 -0.85 -2.83 8.24
C LEU A 252 -0.45 -1.50 7.58
N THR A 253 -1.14 -0.42 7.90
CA THR A 253 -0.85 0.91 7.35
C THR A 253 0.46 1.47 7.87
N LEU A 254 0.74 1.36 9.17
CA LEU A 254 2.01 1.77 9.74
C LEU A 254 3.16 0.98 9.10
N ALA A 255 3.02 -0.34 8.98
CA ALA A 255 4.03 -1.19 8.38
C ALA A 255 4.27 -0.83 6.91
N SER A 256 3.20 -0.69 6.12
CA SER A 256 3.32 -0.31 4.71
C SER A 256 3.98 1.06 4.54
N LEU A 257 3.49 2.09 5.26
CA LEU A 257 3.94 3.47 5.06
C LEU A 257 5.27 3.80 5.76
N GLY A 258 5.61 3.08 6.83
CA GLY A 258 6.82 3.22 7.62
C GLY A 258 7.95 2.27 7.19
N GLY A 259 7.64 1.15 6.53
CA GLY A 259 8.57 0.05 6.23
C GLY A 259 9.87 0.49 5.56
N LEU A 260 9.78 1.33 4.54
CA LEU A 260 10.97 1.81 3.85
C LEU A 260 11.89 2.62 4.76
N ALA A 261 11.37 3.35 5.76
CA ALA A 261 12.19 4.13 6.69
C ALA A 261 12.95 3.27 7.72
N VAL A 262 12.54 2.02 7.93
CA VAL A 262 13.22 1.04 8.80
C VAL A 262 13.95 -0.04 8.01
N GLY A 263 14.09 0.17 6.69
CA GLY A 263 14.89 -0.70 5.82
C GLY A 263 14.23 -2.02 5.46
N VAL A 264 12.89 -2.06 5.36
CA VAL A 264 12.18 -3.19 4.75
C VAL A 264 12.52 -3.31 3.27
N THR A 265 12.78 -4.54 2.82
CA THR A 265 13.10 -4.89 1.44
C THR A 265 12.18 -5.98 0.90
N ASN A 266 12.38 -6.40 -0.35
CA ASN A 266 11.68 -7.56 -0.91
C ASN A 266 12.01 -8.87 -0.18
N GLU A 267 13.16 -8.97 0.49
CA GLU A 267 13.52 -10.16 1.29
C GLU A 267 12.64 -10.27 2.55
N ASP A 268 12.22 -9.13 3.10
CA ASP A 268 11.28 -9.04 4.21
C ASP A 268 9.81 -9.21 3.76
N GLY A 269 9.55 -9.35 2.45
CA GLY A 269 8.21 -9.52 1.88
C GLY A 269 7.60 -8.28 1.22
N TYR A 270 8.34 -7.18 1.08
CA TYR A 270 7.85 -6.03 0.30
C TYR A 270 7.51 -6.45 -1.13
N GLY A 271 6.35 -6.03 -1.64
CA GLY A 271 5.79 -6.54 -2.89
C GLY A 271 6.58 -6.18 -4.17
N ALA A 272 7.63 -5.38 -4.09
CA ALA A 272 8.49 -5.01 -5.20
C ALA A 272 9.95 -4.95 -4.74
N TRP A 273 10.89 -5.05 -5.68
CA TRP A 273 12.27 -4.75 -5.35
C TRP A 273 12.40 -3.27 -5.00
N VAL A 274 13.04 -2.97 -3.88
CA VAL A 274 13.33 -1.61 -3.44
C VAL A 274 14.81 -1.48 -3.08
N PRO A 275 15.43 -0.31 -3.30
CA PRO A 275 16.82 -0.12 -2.93
C PRO A 275 16.99 -0.20 -1.41
N SER A 276 17.95 -1.01 -0.96
CA SER A 276 18.34 -1.10 0.45
C SER A 276 18.92 0.24 0.93
N ILE A 277 18.30 0.84 1.94
CA ILE A 277 18.85 2.04 2.60
C ILE A 277 20.22 1.72 3.21
N GLN A 278 20.40 0.51 3.74
CA GLN A 278 21.68 0.08 4.34
C GLN A 278 22.84 0.15 3.34
N ASP A 279 22.57 -0.13 2.07
CA ASP A 279 23.60 -0.19 1.03
C ASP A 279 23.73 1.11 0.25
N MET A 280 22.62 1.85 0.09
CA MET A 280 22.55 2.97 -0.85
C MET A 280 22.49 4.35 -0.21
N ALA A 281 22.11 4.47 1.07
CA ALA A 281 22.04 5.76 1.73
C ALA A 281 23.42 6.23 2.21
N ARG A 282 23.56 7.56 2.36
CA ARG A 282 24.72 8.17 3.02
C ARG A 282 24.80 7.70 4.50
N PRO A 283 25.97 7.80 5.16
CA PRO A 283 26.11 7.38 6.56
C PRO A 283 25.04 7.92 7.51
N GLU A 284 24.65 9.19 7.34
CA GLU A 284 23.57 9.82 8.12
C GLU A 284 22.21 9.16 7.89
N GLY A 285 21.88 8.83 6.64
CA GLY A 285 20.62 8.17 6.29
C GLY A 285 20.57 6.74 6.83
N ARG A 286 21.69 6.02 6.82
CA ARG A 286 21.82 4.69 7.42
C ARG A 286 21.63 4.73 8.93
N LYS A 287 22.36 5.64 9.61
CA LYS A 287 22.21 5.87 11.05
C LYS A 287 20.77 6.22 11.42
N PHE A 288 20.12 7.08 10.63
CA PHE A 288 18.72 7.43 10.85
C PHE A 288 17.76 6.23 10.71
N MET A 289 17.97 5.38 9.71
CA MET A 289 17.20 4.13 9.56
C MET A 289 17.42 3.19 10.74
N GLU A 290 18.68 2.99 11.16
CA GLU A 290 19.04 2.17 12.31
C GLU A 290 18.40 2.70 13.61
N GLU A 291 18.40 4.03 13.82
CA GLU A 291 17.72 4.69 14.94
C GLU A 291 16.22 4.41 14.94
N LEU A 292 15.53 4.57 13.80
CA LEU A 292 14.09 4.28 13.71
C LEU A 292 13.80 2.78 13.90
N ARG A 293 14.59 1.90 13.28
CA ARG A 293 14.44 0.44 13.37
C ARG A 293 14.64 -0.03 14.81
N ALA A 294 15.51 0.61 15.60
CA ALA A 294 15.75 0.25 16.99
C ALA A 294 14.59 0.59 17.95
N THR A 295 13.67 1.48 17.58
CA THR A 295 12.50 1.80 18.41
C THR A 295 11.49 0.66 18.46
N THR A 296 10.63 0.61 19.49
CA THR A 296 9.54 -0.36 19.58
C THR A 296 8.61 -0.28 18.37
N ALA A 297 8.30 0.93 17.87
CA ALA A 297 7.54 1.11 16.64
C ALA A 297 8.25 0.55 15.39
N GLY A 298 9.58 0.72 15.30
CA GLY A 298 10.37 0.16 14.21
C GLY A 298 10.40 -1.36 14.23
N GLN A 299 10.59 -1.95 15.41
CA GLN A 299 10.52 -3.41 15.61
C GLN A 299 9.13 -3.96 15.30
N HIS A 300 8.06 -3.24 15.68
CA HIS A 300 6.68 -3.60 15.36
C HIS A 300 6.44 -3.68 13.85
N ILE A 301 6.98 -2.73 13.07
CA ILE A 301 6.90 -2.76 11.61
C ILE A 301 7.57 -4.02 11.06
N MET A 302 8.79 -4.33 11.52
CA MET A 302 9.51 -5.53 11.07
C MET A 302 8.74 -6.81 11.42
N GLU A 303 8.16 -6.89 12.62
CA GLU A 303 7.37 -8.05 13.06
C GLU A 303 6.06 -8.16 12.26
N CYS A 304 5.43 -7.04 11.89
CA CYS A 304 4.27 -7.04 11.01
C CYS A 304 4.58 -7.64 9.64
N TYR A 305 5.74 -7.30 9.04
CA TYR A 305 6.16 -7.93 7.79
C TYR A 305 6.37 -9.44 7.97
N LYS A 306 7.09 -9.83 9.02
CA LYS A 306 7.39 -11.23 9.34
C LYS A 306 6.15 -12.09 9.59
N LEU A 307 5.17 -11.58 10.35
CA LEU A 307 3.99 -12.33 10.77
C LEU A 307 2.82 -12.24 9.80
N HIS A 308 2.60 -11.07 9.19
CA HIS A 308 1.32 -10.74 8.54
C HIS A 308 1.43 -10.45 7.06
N ARG A 309 2.63 -10.18 6.51
CA ARG A 309 2.74 -9.85 5.07
C ARG A 309 2.46 -11.06 4.19
N GLY A 310 3.00 -12.21 4.58
CA GLY A 310 2.86 -13.46 3.85
C GLY A 310 3.38 -13.39 2.41
N HIS A 311 2.88 -14.30 1.57
CA HIS A 311 3.20 -14.35 0.15
C HIS A 311 2.07 -13.81 -0.71
N LYS A 312 2.40 -13.43 -1.95
CA LYS A 312 1.42 -13.07 -2.96
C LYS A 312 0.37 -14.18 -3.09
N VAL A 313 -0.91 -13.82 -3.06
CA VAL A 313 -1.98 -14.82 -3.08
C VAL A 313 -1.96 -15.64 -4.38
N PRO A 314 -2.07 -16.99 -4.31
CA PRO A 314 -2.15 -17.85 -5.49
C PRO A 314 -3.23 -17.41 -6.48
N GLY A 315 -2.95 -17.60 -7.78
CA GLY A 315 -3.82 -17.11 -8.86
C GLY A 315 -3.61 -15.64 -9.22
N SER A 316 -2.83 -14.89 -8.44
CA SER A 316 -2.42 -13.55 -8.83
C SER A 316 -1.34 -13.58 -9.90
N GLY A 317 -1.38 -12.60 -10.80
CA GLY A 317 -0.47 -12.51 -11.94
C GLY A 317 -0.01 -11.09 -12.21
N TYR A 318 0.80 -10.95 -13.26
CA TYR A 318 1.09 -9.66 -13.86
C TYR A 318 0.32 -9.54 -15.16
N GLY A 319 -0.22 -8.35 -15.42
CA GLY A 319 -0.89 -8.07 -16.67
C GLY A 319 0.07 -8.21 -17.85
N PHE A 320 -0.44 -8.68 -18.99
CA PHE A 320 0.37 -8.76 -20.20
C PHE A 320 0.90 -7.36 -20.56
N SER A 321 2.21 -7.26 -20.81
CA SER A 321 2.82 -6.12 -21.47
C SER A 321 3.74 -6.56 -22.58
N PHE A 322 3.84 -5.70 -23.58
CA PHE A 322 4.98 -5.72 -24.48
C PHE A 322 6.13 -4.94 -23.84
N PHE A 323 7.04 -5.66 -23.18
CA PHE A 323 8.22 -5.12 -22.48
C PHE A 323 7.93 -4.08 -21.37
N GLY A 324 6.77 -4.12 -20.72
CA GLY A 324 6.36 -3.13 -19.71
C GLY A 324 5.46 -2.01 -20.24
N LEU A 325 5.07 -2.03 -21.51
CA LEU A 325 4.01 -1.15 -22.02
C LEU A 325 2.69 -1.93 -22.07
N TRP A 326 1.67 -1.38 -21.41
CA TRP A 326 0.27 -1.80 -21.41
C TRP A 326 -0.63 -0.57 -21.47
#